data_AF-A0A9E5RJD8-F1
#
_entry.id   AF-A0A9E5RJD8-F1
#
_cell.length_a   1.000
_cell.length_b   1.000
_cell.length_c   1.000
_cell.angle_alpha   90.00
_cell.angle_beta   90.00
_cell.angle_gamma   90.00
#
_symmetry.space_group_name_H-M   'P 1'
#
loop_
_entity.id
_entity.type
_entity.pdbx_description
1 polymer ?
#
loop_
_entity_poly.entity_id
_entity_poly.type
_entity_poly.pdbx_seq_one_letter_code
_entity_poly.pdbx_strand_id
1 'polypeptide(L)'
;MAAEVNPSPTSNSTAGADAVDVAIASGTDFDGSPIPSAKLDLYHKVMGLEAGRQRSGVSNTMRSRIVRIGAKHIPQAELDQMLIAADFAPLKEKEIAFYYSGK
;
A
#
# COMPACT_ATOMS: atom_id res chain seq x y z
N MET A 1 -4.32 -29.47 34.56
CA MET A 1 -3.16 -28.55 34.57
C MET A 1 -2.96 -28.05 33.14
N ALA A 2 -3.32 -26.81 32.85
CA ALA A 2 -2.41 -25.65 32.78
C ALA A 2 -1.46 -25.78 31.58
N ALA A 3 -1.85 -25.28 30.40
CA ALA A 3 -1.67 -23.89 29.93
C ALA A 3 -0.21 -23.58 29.59
N GLU A 4 0.12 -23.46 28.30
CA GLU A 4 1.10 -22.49 27.81
C GLU A 4 0.68 -22.00 26.41
N VAL A 5 0.05 -20.83 26.40
CA VAL A 5 -0.04 -19.95 25.24
C VAL A 5 1.35 -19.34 25.07
N ASN A 6 2.04 -19.60 23.97
CA ASN A 6 3.22 -18.81 23.60
C ASN A 6 2.80 -17.73 22.59
N PRO A 7 2.82 -16.43 22.96
CA PRO A 7 2.61 -15.34 22.02
C PRO A 7 3.85 -15.14 21.15
N SER A 8 3.58 -14.67 19.93
CA SER A 8 4.45 -14.35 18.80
C SER A 8 5.87 -13.84 19.12
N PRO A 9 6.86 -14.05 18.22
CA PRO A 9 7.90 -13.06 18.04
C PRO A 9 7.32 -11.90 17.20
N THR A 10 7.15 -10.74 17.84
CA THR A 10 7.09 -9.44 17.17
C THR A 10 8.33 -9.25 16.33
N SER A 11 8.23 -9.49 15.03
CA SER A 11 9.24 -9.08 14.06
C SER A 11 9.19 -7.55 13.95
N ASN A 12 10.02 -6.86 14.74
CA ASN A 12 10.39 -5.47 14.49
C ASN A 12 11.22 -5.40 13.20
N SER A 13 10.55 -5.51 12.06
CA SER A 13 11.12 -5.21 10.77
C SER A 13 11.16 -3.69 10.63
N THR A 14 12.34 -3.09 10.77
CA THR A 14 12.58 -1.64 10.53
C THR A 14 12.57 -1.29 9.04
N ALA A 15 11.91 -2.09 8.20
CA ALA A 15 11.88 -1.95 6.75
C ALA A 15 10.44 -2.02 6.25
N GLY A 16 9.99 -0.96 5.59
CA GLY A 16 8.65 -0.86 5.01
C GLY A 16 7.83 0.29 5.58
N ALA A 17 6.56 0.36 5.14
CA ALA A 17 5.63 1.41 5.55
C ALA A 17 5.46 1.48 7.08
N ASP A 18 5.48 0.33 7.75
CA ASP A 18 5.27 0.22 9.20
C ASP A 18 6.34 0.96 10.01
N ALA A 19 7.60 1.01 9.54
CA ALA A 19 8.67 1.74 10.23
C ALA A 19 8.49 3.26 10.14
N VAL A 20 7.96 3.75 9.01
CA VAL A 20 7.68 5.18 8.80
C VAL A 20 6.53 5.62 9.68
N ASP A 21 5.48 4.82 9.79
CA ASP A 21 4.33 5.15 10.65
C ASP A 21 4.73 5.22 12.14
N VAL A 22 5.64 4.34 12.60
CA VAL A 22 6.21 4.40 13.95
C VAL A 22 7.04 5.67 14.16
N ALA A 23 7.89 6.02 13.20
CA ALA A 23 8.70 7.24 13.25
C ALA A 23 7.83 8.50 13.36
N ILE A 24 6.79 8.59 12.51
CA ILE A 24 5.80 9.69 12.54
C ILE A 24 5.06 9.74 13.88
N ALA A 25 4.61 8.60 14.41
CA ALA A 25 3.94 8.53 15.71
C ALA A 25 4.84 8.96 16.87
N SER A 26 6.14 8.67 16.80
CA SER A 26 7.14 9.12 17.78
C SER A 26 7.63 10.55 17.55
N GLY A 27 7.24 11.20 16.45
CA GLY A 27 7.72 12.53 16.06
C GLY A 27 9.22 12.61 15.81
N THR A 28 9.88 11.49 15.52
CA THR A 28 11.34 11.39 15.35
C THR A 28 11.66 10.67 14.05
N ASP A 29 12.49 11.29 13.21
CA ASP A 29 12.92 10.72 11.93
C ASP A 29 13.97 9.61 12.15
N PHE A 30 14.30 8.83 11.11
CA PHE A 30 15.23 7.71 11.22
C PHE A 30 16.66 8.13 11.54
N ASP A 31 17.01 9.39 11.29
CA ASP A 31 18.29 9.97 11.68
C ASP A 31 18.32 10.48 13.13
N GLY A 32 17.20 10.33 13.86
CA GLY A 32 17.05 10.78 15.25
C GLY A 32 16.67 12.26 15.39
N SER A 33 16.49 12.99 14.28
CA SER A 33 16.03 14.38 14.32
C SER A 33 14.52 14.48 14.62
N PRO A 34 14.06 15.52 15.34
CA PRO A 34 12.65 15.72 15.56
C PRO A 34 11.94 16.13 14.26
N ILE A 35 10.79 15.53 13.98
CA ILE A 35 9.96 15.91 12.84
C ILE A 35 9.30 17.25 13.14
N PRO A 36 9.41 18.26 12.26
CA PRO A 36 8.75 19.55 12.44
C PRO A 36 7.24 19.42 12.67
N SER A 37 6.71 20.10 13.69
CA SER A 37 5.29 20.03 14.08
C SER A 37 4.34 20.33 12.92
N ALA A 38 4.64 21.36 12.12
CA ALA A 38 3.83 21.70 10.95
C ALA A 38 3.70 20.55 9.92
N LYS A 39 4.70 19.65 9.83
CA LYS A 39 4.63 18.46 8.97
C LYS A 39 3.74 17.38 9.59
N LEU A 40 3.86 17.16 10.90
CA LEU A 40 3.01 16.21 11.64
C LEU A 40 1.54 16.64 11.61
N ASP A 41 1.27 17.92 11.85
CA ASP A 41 -0.08 18.49 11.83
C ASP A 41 -0.74 18.30 10.46
N LEU A 42 0.01 18.55 9.38
CA LEU A 42 -0.47 18.33 8.03
C LEU A 42 -0.74 16.84 7.75
N TYR A 43 0.19 15.95 8.15
CA TYR A 43 0.02 14.51 7.99
C TYR A 43 -1.24 14.02 8.71
N HIS A 44 -1.41 14.34 10.00
CA HIS A 44 -2.58 13.92 10.78
C HIS A 44 -3.88 14.46 10.19
N LYS A 45 -3.90 15.72 9.75
CA LYS A 45 -5.06 16.31 9.10
C LYS A 45 -5.46 15.53 7.85
N VAL A 46 -4.51 15.19 6.98
CA VAL A 46 -4.79 14.47 5.73
C VAL A 46 -5.18 13.01 5.99
N MET A 47 -4.47 12.31 6.88
CA MET A 47 -4.82 10.93 7.24
C MET A 47 -6.18 10.82 7.93
N GLY A 48 -6.55 11.81 8.74
CA GLY A 48 -7.88 11.91 9.33
C GLY A 48 -9.01 11.99 8.30
N LEU A 49 -8.77 12.58 7.12
CA LEU A 49 -9.74 12.60 6.02
C LEU A 49 -9.94 11.21 5.40
N GLU A 50 -8.90 10.36 5.38
CA GLU A 50 -8.96 9.00 4.84
C GLU A 50 -9.59 8.00 5.84
N ALA A 51 -9.51 8.27 7.15
CA ALA A 51 -10.03 7.39 8.21
C ALA A 51 -11.55 7.13 8.13
N GLY A 52 -12.32 8.03 7.51
CA GLY A 52 -13.76 7.87 7.29
C GLY A 52 -14.13 7.20 5.97
N ARG A 53 -13.16 6.81 5.14
CA ARG A 53 -13.44 6.33 3.79
C ARG A 53 -13.75 4.84 3.78
N GLN A 54 -14.91 4.47 3.25
CA GLN A 54 -15.22 3.08 2.95
C GLN A 54 -14.24 2.58 1.87
N ARG A 55 -13.41 1.59 2.23
CA ARG A 55 -12.46 0.98 1.29
C ARG A 55 -13.22 0.24 0.19
N SER A 56 -12.68 0.23 -1.01
CA SER A 56 -13.26 -0.36 -2.23
C SER A 56 -13.40 -1.89 -2.20
N GLY A 57 -13.15 -2.56 -1.07
CA GLY A 57 -13.13 -4.01 -0.93
C GLY A 57 -11.78 -4.63 -1.31
N VAL A 58 -11.53 -5.86 -0.83
CA VAL A 58 -10.26 -6.56 -1.00
C VAL A 58 -9.97 -6.85 -2.47
N SER A 59 -10.94 -7.39 -3.22
CA SER A 59 -10.75 -7.75 -4.64
C SER A 59 -10.40 -6.55 -5.52
N ASN A 60 -11.06 -5.40 -5.32
CA ASN A 60 -10.72 -4.18 -6.05
C ASN A 60 -9.33 -3.67 -5.68
N THR A 61 -8.96 -3.74 -4.40
CA THR A 61 -7.62 -3.36 -3.93
C THR A 61 -6.54 -4.25 -4.54
N MET A 62 -6.78 -5.57 -4.58
CA MET A 62 -5.91 -6.54 -5.23
C MET A 62 -5.73 -6.22 -6.71
N ARG A 63 -6.84 -6.08 -7.46
CA ARG A 63 -6.78 -5.75 -8.90
C ARG A 63 -5.99 -4.46 -9.15
N SER A 64 -6.27 -3.39 -8.40
CA SER A 64 -5.54 -2.13 -8.58
C SER A 64 -4.04 -2.25 -8.28
N ARG A 65 -3.65 -3.07 -7.29
CA ARG A 65 -2.23 -3.35 -7.01
C ARG A 65 -1.58 -4.16 -8.13
N ILE A 66 -2.27 -5.19 -8.63
CA ILE A 66 -1.81 -6.02 -9.75
C ILE A 66 -1.59 -5.15 -10.98
N VAL A 67 -2.57 -4.32 -11.37
CA VAL A 67 -2.44 -3.42 -12.54
C VAL A 67 -1.26 -2.45 -12.37
N ARG A 68 -1.16 -1.77 -11.23
CA ARG A 68 -0.15 -0.74 -10.97
C ARG A 68 1.28 -1.28 -10.94
N ILE A 69 1.48 -2.48 -10.40
CA ILE A 69 2.82 -3.10 -10.28
C ILE A 69 3.12 -3.92 -11.53
N GLY A 70 2.18 -4.73 -11.98
CA GLY A 70 2.30 -5.59 -13.16
C GLY A 70 2.67 -4.81 -14.41
N ALA A 71 2.07 -3.63 -14.65
CA ALA A 71 2.36 -2.86 -15.86
C ALA A 71 3.81 -2.34 -15.96
N LYS A 72 4.54 -2.32 -14.84
CA LYS A 72 5.98 -2.01 -14.84
C LYS A 72 6.81 -3.13 -15.44
N HIS A 73 6.37 -4.38 -15.31
CA HIS A 73 7.18 -5.58 -15.58
C HIS A 73 6.63 -6.47 -16.70
N ILE A 74 5.31 -6.41 -16.96
CA ILE A 74 4.60 -7.32 -17.85
C ILE A 74 4.08 -6.53 -19.07
N PRO A 75 4.18 -7.05 -20.30
CA PRO A 75 3.55 -6.46 -21.49
C PRO A 75 2.02 -6.35 -21.34
N GLN A 76 1.42 -5.34 -21.97
CA GLN A 76 -0.02 -5.06 -21.85
C GLN A 76 -0.89 -6.29 -22.13
N ALA A 77 -0.69 -6.95 -23.27
CA ALA A 77 -1.49 -8.09 -23.68
C ALA A 77 -1.38 -9.28 -22.69
N GLU A 78 -0.18 -9.51 -22.15
CA GLU A 78 0.05 -10.59 -21.19
C GLU A 78 -0.63 -10.28 -19.84
N LEU A 79 -0.48 -9.05 -19.33
CA LEU A 79 -1.14 -8.64 -18.08
C LEU A 79 -2.67 -8.69 -18.20
N ASP A 80 -3.22 -8.33 -19.36
CA ASP A 80 -4.66 -8.39 -19.62
C ASP A 80 -5.20 -9.82 -19.57
N GLN A 81 -4.50 -10.76 -20.22
CA GLN A 81 -4.85 -12.18 -20.17
C GLN A 81 -4.75 -12.75 -18.75
N MET A 82 -3.72 -12.38 -17.98
CA MET A 82 -3.58 -12.79 -16.58
C MET A 82 -4.72 -12.29 -15.69
N LEU A 83 -5.22 -11.06 -15.93
CA LEU A 83 -6.37 -10.53 -15.21
C LEU A 83 -7.64 -11.34 -15.50
N ILE A 84 -7.92 -11.59 -16.79
CA ILE A 84 -9.09 -12.38 -17.22
C ILE A 84 -9.03 -13.79 -16.66
N ALA A 85 -7.87 -14.45 -16.74
CA ALA A 85 -7.67 -15.80 -16.23
C ALA A 85 -7.84 -15.92 -14.70
N ALA A 86 -7.70 -14.81 -13.97
CA ALA A 86 -7.89 -14.72 -12.53
C ALA A 86 -9.26 -14.13 -12.14
N ASP A 87 -10.23 -14.13 -13.06
CA ASP A 87 -11.59 -13.58 -12.89
C ASP A 87 -11.63 -12.09 -12.49
N PHE A 88 -10.58 -11.33 -12.84
CA PHE A 88 -10.60 -9.88 -12.76
C PHE A 88 -11.07 -9.26 -14.08
N ALA A 89 -11.69 -8.08 -13.97
CA ALA A 89 -11.96 -7.28 -15.16
C ALA A 89 -10.64 -6.97 -15.90
N PRO A 90 -10.63 -7.04 -17.26
CA PRO A 90 -9.46 -6.72 -18.06
C PRO A 90 -9.01 -5.27 -17.85
N LEU A 91 -7.84 -4.90 -18.37
CA LEU A 91 -7.31 -3.55 -18.32
C LEU A 91 -8.31 -2.56 -18.94
N LYS A 92 -8.60 -1.48 -18.23
CA LYS A 92 -9.44 -0.39 -18.72
C LYS A 92 -8.63 0.50 -19.64
N GLU A 93 -9.28 1.14 -20.61
CA GLU A 93 -8.62 2.10 -21.53
C GLU A 93 -7.81 3.16 -20.80
N LYS A 94 -8.35 3.74 -19.72
CA LYS A 94 -7.61 4.71 -18.89
C LYS A 94 -6.39 4.13 -18.19
N GLU A 95 -6.42 2.84 -17.84
CA GLU A 95 -5.29 2.14 -17.22
C GLU A 95 -4.22 1.89 -18.29
N ILE A 96 -4.63 1.48 -19.49
CA ILE A 96 -3.73 1.31 -20.65
C ILE A 96 -3.05 2.63 -20.99
N ALA A 97 -3.84 3.69 -21.16
CA ALA A 97 -3.34 5.03 -21.48
C ALA A 97 -2.43 5.59 -20.38
N PHE A 98 -2.62 5.24 -19.11
CA PHE A 98 -1.76 5.73 -18.05
C PHE A 98 -0.45 4.93 -17.92
N TYR A 99 -0.51 3.61 -18.01
CA TYR A 99 0.64 2.75 -17.71
C TYR A 99 1.47 2.32 -18.94
N TYR A 100 0.92 2.41 -20.16
CA TYR A 100 1.57 1.90 -21.38
C TYR A 100 1.73 2.94 -22.50
N SER A 101 1.22 4.17 -22.38
CA SER A 101 1.29 5.18 -23.45
C SER A 101 2.67 5.81 -23.67
N GLY A 102 3.70 5.41 -22.92
CA GLY A 102 5.04 6.00 -22.95
C GLY A 102 6.17 4.97 -22.91
N LYS A 103 5.89 3.73 -23.28
CA LYS A 103 6.90 2.69 -23.54
C LYS A 103 7.19 2.62 -25.03
#